data_AF-A0A3P3RDI3-F1
#
_entry.id   AF-A0A3P3RDI3-F1
#
_cell.length_a   1.000
_cell.length_b   1.000
_cell.length_c   1.000
_cell.angle_alpha   90.00
_cell.angle_beta   90.00
_cell.angle_gamma   90.00
#
_symmetry.space_group_name_H-M   'P 1'
#
loop_
_entity.id
_entity.type
_entity.pdbx_description
1 polymer ?
#
loop_
_entity_poly.entity_id
_entity_poly.type
_entity_poly.pdbx_seq_one_letter_code
_entity_poly.pdbx_strand_id
1 'polypeptide(L)' 'MDHTTETDNAFEILVTLDERGPCRVTEVAKVLNVHPVPVDRTCTRLQQEGLLQRQHGGTYRVTETGRVAIENHP' A
#
# COMPACT_ATOMS: atom_id res chain seq x y z
N MET A 1 -13.26 15.84 11.94
CA MET A 1 -11.92 15.63 11.35
C MET A 1 -11.54 14.15 11.48
N ASP A 2 -12.44 13.29 11.00
CA ASP A 2 -12.18 12.25 10.00
C ASP A 2 -10.79 11.60 10.02
N HIS A 3 -10.47 10.87 11.10
CA HIS A 3 -9.31 9.97 11.15
C HIS A 3 -9.55 8.62 10.45
N THR A 4 -10.76 8.38 9.92
CA THR A 4 -11.17 7.08 9.36
C THR A 4 -10.59 6.82 7.95
N THR A 5 -10.13 7.83 7.23
CA THR A 5 -9.65 7.68 5.84
C THR A 5 -8.19 7.20 5.73
N GLU A 6 -7.38 7.31 6.78
CA GLU A 6 -5.95 6.96 6.69
C GLU A 6 -5.70 5.44 6.77
N THR A 7 -6.52 4.73 7.53
CA THR A 7 -6.42 3.27 7.70
C THR A 7 -7.02 2.50 6.53
N ASP A 8 -8.15 2.97 6.01
CA ASP A 8 -8.85 2.38 4.86
C ASP A 8 -7.95 2.35 3.61
N ASN A 9 -7.28 3.48 3.34
CA ASN A 9 -6.28 3.59 2.27
C ASN A 9 -5.10 2.62 2.42
N ALA A 10 -4.71 2.26 3.65
CA ALA A 10 -3.55 1.40 3.87
C ALA A 10 -3.81 -0.05 3.49
N PHE A 11 -4.99 -0.57 3.86
CA PHE A 11 -5.41 -1.91 3.47
C PHE A 11 -5.64 -2.00 1.96
N GLU A 12 -6.31 -1.01 1.36
CA GLU A 12 -6.53 -0.97 -0.10
C GLU A 12 -5.21 -0.93 -0.90
N ILE A 13 -4.19 -0.22 -0.41
CA ILE A 13 -2.85 -0.21 -1.02
C ILE A 13 -2.22 -1.61 -0.98
N LEU A 14 -2.30 -2.31 0.16
CA LEU A 14 -1.77 -3.66 0.31
C LEU A 14 -2.46 -4.64 -0.65
N VAL A 15 -3.79 -4.66 -0.66
CA VAL A 15 -4.58 -5.52 -1.55
C VAL A 15 -4.24 -5.23 -3.02
N THR A 16 -4.22 -3.96 -3.41
CA THR A 16 -3.90 -3.55 -4.79
C THR A 16 -2.53 -4.06 -5.23
N LEU A 17 -1.52 -3.97 -4.35
CA LEU A 17 -0.16 -4.42 -4.63
C LEU A 17 -0.02 -5.95 -4.65
N ASP A 18 -0.85 -6.68 -3.89
CA ASP A 18 -0.86 -8.14 -3.92
C ASP A 18 -1.54 -8.67 -5.19
N GLU A 19 -2.70 -8.11 -5.55
CA GLU A 19 -3.47 -8.50 -6.74
C GLU A 19 -2.75 -8.15 -8.06
N ARG A 20 -2.16 -6.95 -8.15
CA ARG A 20 -1.51 -6.47 -9.39
C ARG A 20 -0.02 -6.79 -9.45
N GLY A 21 0.56 -7.22 -8.34
CA GLY A 21 2.00 -7.33 -8.18
C GLY A 21 2.72 -5.98 -8.07
N PRO A 22 4.07 -5.98 -8.18
CA PRO A 22 4.87 -4.82 -7.85
C PRO A 22 4.60 -3.60 -8.75
N CYS A 23 4.13 -2.49 -8.17
CA CYS A 23 3.82 -1.29 -8.94
C CYS A 23 4.23 0.02 -8.23
N ARG A 24 4.23 1.12 -8.97
CA ARG A 24 4.63 2.46 -8.48
C ARG A 24 3.48 3.11 -7.71
N VAL A 25 3.81 4.02 -6.81
CA VAL A 25 2.85 4.86 -6.07
C VAL A 25 1.84 5.53 -7.00
N THR A 26 2.29 6.06 -8.14
CA THR A 26 1.41 6.72 -9.11
C THR A 26 0.39 5.77 -9.75
N GLU A 27 0.74 4.49 -9.90
CA GLU A 27 -0.17 3.48 -10.45
C GLU A 27 -1.18 3.05 -9.38
N VAL A 28 -0.74 2.83 -8.14
CA VAL A 28 -1.63 2.54 -7.01
C VAL A 28 -2.62 3.69 -6.80
N ALA A 29 -2.15 4.94 -6.81
CA ALA A 29 -2.99 6.12 -6.68
C ALA A 29 -4.05 6.24 -7.78
N LYS A 30 -3.71 5.89 -9.02
CA LYS A 30 -4.69 5.84 -10.13
C LYS A 30 -5.75 4.76 -9.91
N VAL A 31 -5.36 3.58 -9.44
CA VAL A 31 -6.29 2.46 -9.20
C VAL A 31 -7.29 2.81 -8.11
N LEU A 32 -6.80 3.39 -7.02
CA LEU A 32 -7.62 3.80 -5.89
C LEU A 32 -8.32 5.15 -6.10
N ASN A 33 -8.08 5.83 -7.23
CA ASN A 33 -8.59 7.16 -7.55
C ASN A 33 -8.31 8.20 -6.43
N VAL A 34 -7.10 8.15 -5.87
CA VAL A 34 -6.62 9.03 -4.80
C VAL A 34 -5.40 9.82 -5.25
N HIS A 35 -5.04 10.87 -4.51
CA HIS A 35 -3.83 11.63 -4.79
C HIS A 35 -2.56 10.81 -4.46
N PRO A 36 -1.46 10.94 -5.25
CA PRO A 36 -0.23 10.20 -5.01
C PRO A 36 0.47 10.52 -3.68
N VAL A 37 0.31 11.74 -3.16
CA VAL A 37 0.99 12.20 -1.94
C VAL A 37 0.62 11.37 -0.70
N PRO A 38 -0.67 11.19 -0.36
CA PRO A 38 -1.05 10.31 0.75
C PRO A 38 -0.66 8.84 0.51
N VAL A 39 -0.72 8.35 -0.73
CA VAL A 39 -0.29 6.98 -1.06
C VAL A 39 1.20 6.78 -0.79
N ASP A 40 2.05 7.73 -1.17
CA ASP A 40 3.49 7.67 -0.92
C ASP A 40 3.80 7.62 0.59
N ARG A 41 3.11 8.47 1.37
CA ARG A 41 3.22 8.49 2.83
C ARG A 41 2.83 7.14 3.43
N THR A 42 1.70 6.58 2.98
CA THR A 42 1.22 5.28 3.47
C THR A 42 2.13 4.14 3.05
N CYS A 43 2.61 4.10 1.80
CA CYS A 43 3.58 3.11 1.34
C CYS A 43 4.88 3.17 2.16
N THR A 44 5.34 4.38 2.50
CA THR A 44 6.52 4.57 3.36
C THR A 44 6.28 4.05 4.77
N ARG A 45 5.10 4.32 5.36
CA ARG A 45 4.71 3.78 6.67
C ARG A 45 4.64 2.24 6.65
N LEU A 46 3.93 1.67 5.69
CA LEU A 46 3.80 0.21 5.52
C LEU A 46 5.16 -0.47 5.26
N GLN A 47 6.09 0.23 4.60
CA GLN A 47 7.47 -0.25 4.45
C GLN A 47 8.22 -0.27 5.79
N GLN A 48 8.06 0.76 6.62
CA GLN A 48 8.66 0.81 7.97
C GLN A 48 8.08 -0.28 8.88
N GLU A 49 6.80 -0.62 8.70
CA GLU A 49 6.12 -1.73 9.39
C GLU A 49 6.50 -3.12 8.84
N GLY A 50 7.28 -3.18 7.75
CA GLY A 50 7.72 -4.44 7.13
C GLY A 50 6.66 -5.14 6.27
N LEU A 51 5.53 -4.47 6.01
CA LEU A 51 4.41 -4.98 5.18
C LEU A 51 4.67 -4.79 3.68
N LEU A 52 5.46 -3.77 3.33
CA LEU A 52 5.91 -3.51 1.96
C LEU A 52 7.43 -3.52 1.86
N GLN A 53 7.92 -3.84 0.66
CA GLN A 53 9.31 -3.68 0.30
C GLN A 53 9.43 -2.87 -0.99
N ARG A 54 10.21 -1.78 -0.94
CA ARG A 54 10.57 -0.99 -2.12
C ARG A 54 11.59 -1.76 -2.96
N GLN A 55 11.31 -1.91 -4.24
CA GLN A 55 12.18 -2.56 -5.22
C GLN A 55 12.94 -1.52 -6.06
N HIS A 56 13.93 -1.99 -6.81
CA HIS A 56 14.61 -1.18 -7.82
C HIS A 56 13.60 -0.65 -8.86
N GLY A 57 13.76 0.62 -9.26
CA GLY A 57 12.80 1.27 -10.19
C GLY A 57 11.60 1.94 -9.51
N GLY A 58 11.58 1.99 -8.17
CA GLY A 58 10.60 2.76 -7.40
C GLY A 58 9.23 2.11 -7.29
N THR A 59 9.15 0.79 -7.48
CA THR A 59 7.93 0.01 -7.23
C THR A 59 7.92 -0.50 -5.80
N TYR A 60 6.73 -0.75 -5.27
CA TYR A 60 6.51 -1.43 -4.01
C TYR A 60 6.00 -2.83 -4.29
N ARG A 61 6.34 -3.78 -3.40
CA ARG A 61 5.82 -5.15 -3.41
C ARG A 61 5.35 -5.51 -1.99
N VAL A 62 4.27 -6.27 -1.89
CA VAL A 62 3.80 -6.83 -0.62
C VAL A 62 4.76 -7.92 -0.14
N THR A 63 5.17 -7.84 1.12
CA THR A 63 5.98 -8.88 1.77
C THR A 63 5.11 -10.03 2.25
N GLU A 64 5.72 -11.11 2.72
CA GLU A 64 4.95 -12.18 3.37
C GLU A 64 4.15 -11.65 4.58
N THR A 65 4.76 -10.81 5.42
CA THR A 65 4.08 -10.17 6.54
C THR A 65 2.90 -9.31 6.08
N GLY A 66 3.06 -8.60 4.96
CA GLY A 66 1.98 -7.83 4.34
C GLY A 66 0.80 -8.71 3.91
N ARG A 67 1.06 -9.89 3.33
CA ARG A 67 0.02 -10.84 2.93
C ARG A 67 -0.73 -11.42 4.11
N VAL A 68 0.00 -11.82 5.15
CA VAL A 68 -0.61 -12.26 6.41
C VAL A 68 -1.47 -11.15 7.00
N ALA A 69 -1.05 -9.88 6.91
CA ALA A 69 -1.87 -8.75 7.36
C ALA A 69 -3.15 -8.58 6.53
N ILE A 70 -3.10 -8.84 5.21
CA ILE A 70 -4.30 -8.84 4.35
C ILE A 70 -5.28 -9.94 4.80
N GLU A 71 -4.79 -11.15 4.99
CA GLU A 71 -5.63 -12.31 5.37
C GLU A 71 -6.27 -12.15 6.76
N ASN A 72 -5.61 -11.44 7.68
CA ASN A 72 -6.10 -11.21 9.05
C ASN A 72 -7.00 -9.99 9.20
N HIS A 73 -7.23 -9.22 8.13
CA HIS A 73 -8.07 -8.02 8.15
C HIS A 73 -9.37 -8.28 7.35
N PRO A 74 -10.42 -8.83 8.00
CA PRO A 74 -11.69 -9.15 7.36
C PRO A 74 -12.56 -7.93 7.05
#